data_AF-A0A9D6DDM5-F1
#
_entry.id   AF-A0A9D6DDM5-F1
#
_cell.length_a   1.000
_cell.length_b   1.000
_cell.length_c   1.000
_cell.angle_alpha   90.00
_cell.angle_beta   90.00
_cell.angle_gamma   90.00
#
_symmetry.space_group_name_H-M   'P 1'
#
loop_
_entity.id
_entity.type
_entity.pdbx_description
1 polymer ?
#
loop_
_entity_poly.entity_id
_entity_poly.type
_entity_poly.pdbx_seq_one_letter_code
_entity_poly.pdbx_strand_id
1 'polypeptide(L)' 'MSIRDTDKIIWRKPSGAPLSCTEKIKVLGQNLEELQQMMQDAMDDAVLMGGTAAQVREVMRGLVDALESSYPELDE' A
#
# COMPACT_ATOMS: atom_id res chain seq x y z
N MET A 1 -4.69 4.49 10.01
CA MET A 1 -4.74 3.07 9.59
C MET A 1 -3.71 2.34 10.43
N SER A 2 -4.11 1.42 11.29
CA SER A 2 -3.15 0.57 12.01
C SER A 2 -2.80 -0.64 11.13
N ILE A 3 -1.64 -1.27 11.37
CA ILE A 3 -1.25 -2.56 10.76
C ILE A 3 -2.40 -3.59 10.87
N ARG A 4 -3.20 -3.54 11.94
CA ARG A 4 -4.35 -4.45 12.16
C ARG A 4 -5.57 -4.15 11.28
N ASP A 5 -5.58 -3.06 10.53
CA ASP A 5 -6.70 -2.70 9.66
C ASP A 5 -6.53 -3.24 8.22
N THR A 6 -5.33 -3.68 7.83
CA THR A 6 -5.09 -4.26 6.49
C THR A 6 -5.81 -5.59 6.30
N ASP A 7 -5.99 -6.38 7.35
CA ASP A 7 -6.77 -7.63 7.36
C ASP A 7 -8.27 -7.43 7.01
N LYS A 8 -8.78 -6.19 7.08
CA LYS A 8 -10.16 -5.85 6.74
C LYS A 8 -10.33 -5.42 5.29
N ILE A 9 -9.26 -5.33 4.51
CA ILE A 9 -9.31 -4.88 3.12
C ILE A 9 -9.93 -5.99 2.26
N ILE A 10 -11.03 -5.67 1.61
CA ILE A 10 -11.64 -6.52 0.59
C ILE A 10 -10.99 -6.19 -0.75
N TRP A 11 -10.02 -6.98 -1.16
CA TRP A 11 -9.44 -6.93 -2.50
C TRP A 11 -10.47 -7.36 -3.53
N ARG A 12 -10.52 -6.67 -4.68
CA ARG A 12 -11.50 -6.91 -5.73
C ARG A 12 -10.84 -7.23 -7.05
N LYS A 13 -11.49 -8.11 -7.80
CA LYS A 13 -11.22 -8.37 -9.21
C LYS A 13 -11.77 -7.22 -10.08
N PRO A 14 -11.39 -7.13 -11.36
CA PRO A 14 -11.96 -6.15 -12.31
C PRO A 14 -13.48 -6.22 -12.39
N SER A 15 -14.03 -7.44 -12.37
CA SER A 15 -15.47 -7.72 -12.27
C SER A 15 -16.15 -7.20 -10.99
N GLY A 16 -15.40 -6.67 -10.02
CA GLY A 16 -15.89 -6.17 -8.73
C GLY A 16 -16.11 -7.26 -7.67
N ALA A 17 -16.03 -8.54 -8.06
CA ALA A 17 -16.10 -9.67 -7.15
C ALA A 17 -14.91 -9.66 -6.16
N PRO A 18 -15.09 -10.11 -4.91
CA PRO A 18 -14.00 -10.20 -3.96
C PRO A 18 -12.97 -11.25 -4.40
N LEU A 19 -11.69 -10.94 -4.22
CA LEU A 19 -10.63 -11.93 -4.27
C LEU A 19 -10.84 -12.91 -3.11
N SER A 20 -11.02 -14.20 -3.40
CA SER A 20 -11.40 -15.21 -2.40
C SER A 20 -10.26 -16.15 -1.98
N CYS A 21 -9.15 -16.18 -2.74
CA CYS A 21 -8.01 -17.04 -2.43
C CYS A 21 -7.26 -16.50 -1.20
N THR A 22 -7.31 -17.25 -0.12
CA THR A 22 -6.71 -16.91 1.19
C THR A 22 -5.21 -16.65 1.11
N GLU A 23 -4.48 -17.44 0.32
CA GLU A 23 -3.04 -17.28 0.11
C GLU A 23 -2.72 -15.96 -0.60
N LYS A 24 -3.49 -15.59 -1.64
CA LYS A 24 -3.31 -14.30 -2.33
C LYS A 24 -3.57 -13.13 -1.38
N ILE A 25 -4.66 -13.18 -0.59
CA ILE A 25 -4.99 -12.14 0.38
C ILE A 25 -3.89 -12.00 1.42
N LYS A 26 -3.35 -13.12 1.93
CA LYS A 26 -2.23 -13.11 2.88
C LYS A 26 -1.00 -12.41 2.32
N VAL A 27 -0.60 -12.73 1.08
CA VAL A 27 0.54 -12.07 0.43
C VAL A 27 0.29 -10.57 0.27
N LEU A 28 -0.91 -10.16 -0.12
CA LEU A 28 -1.26 -8.74 -0.23
C LEU A 28 -1.22 -8.02 1.14
N GLY A 29 -1.63 -8.70 2.21
CA GLY A 29 -1.49 -8.20 3.58
C GLY A 29 -0.03 -7.98 3.97
N GLN A 30 0.83 -8.97 3.72
CA GLN A 30 2.28 -8.88 3.99
C GLN A 30 2.93 -7.72 3.20
N ASN A 31 2.57 -7.56 1.92
CA ASN A 31 3.07 -6.45 1.11
C ASN A 31 2.69 -5.08 1.71
N LEU A 32 1.47 -4.93 2.25
CA LEU A 32 1.04 -3.68 2.88
C LEU A 32 1.78 -3.41 4.19
N GLU A 33 2.06 -4.44 4.99
CA GLU A 33 2.86 -4.32 6.21
C GLU A 33 4.28 -3.85 5.89
N GLU A 34 4.93 -4.48 4.90
CA GLU A 34 6.27 -4.10 4.44
C GLU A 34 6.31 -2.66 3.91
N LEU A 35 5.32 -2.29 3.07
CA LEU A 35 5.22 -0.93 2.54
C LEU A 35 5.02 0.09 3.67
N GLN A 36 4.15 -0.21 4.65
CA GLN A 36 3.92 0.67 5.78
C GLN A 36 5.19 0.91 6.60
N GLN A 37 5.96 -0.15 6.87
CA GLN A 37 7.22 -0.02 7.59
C GLN A 37 8.21 0.86 6.80
N MET A 38 8.39 0.59 5.50
CA MET A 38 9.31 1.36 4.67
C MET A 38 8.89 2.85 4.56
N MET A 39 7.60 3.12 4.42
CA MET A 39 7.08 4.49 4.39
C MET A 39 7.26 5.20 5.74
N GLN A 40 7.17 4.47 6.86
CA GLN A 40 7.41 5.03 8.18
C GLN A 40 8.89 5.38 8.38
N ASP A 41 9.80 4.49 8.00
CA ASP A 41 11.25 4.75 8.07
C ASP A 41 11.62 5.97 7.21
N ALA A 42 11.11 6.04 5.98
CA ALA A 42 11.33 7.19 5.10
C ALA A 42 10.72 8.50 5.64
N MET A 43 9.60 8.43 6.34
CA MET A 43 8.99 9.57 7.03
C MET A 43 9.90 10.08 8.16
N ASP A 44 10.38 9.17 9.00
CA ASP A 44 11.20 9.49 10.16
C ASP A 44 12.55 10.08 9.73
N ASP A 45 13.18 9.52 8.69
CA ASP A 45 14.40 10.07 8.10
C ASP A 45 14.18 11.49 7.57
N ALA A 46 13.11 11.73 6.81
CA ALA A 46 12.82 13.04 6.25
C ALA A 46 12.57 14.10 7.34
N VAL A 47 11.85 13.73 8.40
CA VAL A 47 11.60 14.62 9.56
C VAL A 47 12.90 14.86 10.34
N LEU A 48 13.72 13.83 10.55
CA LEU A 48 15.02 13.94 11.23
C LEU A 48 15.97 14.88 10.47
N MET A 49 15.89 14.92 9.14
CA MET A 49 16.66 15.84 8.29
C MET A 49 16.06 17.26 8.18
N GLY A 50 14.97 17.56 8.91
CA GLY A 50 14.34 18.88 8.97
C GLY A 50 13.19 19.11 7.98
N GLY A 51 12.74 18.07 7.29
CA GLY A 51 11.53 18.11 6.45
C GLY A 51 10.24 18.11 7.27
N THR A 52 9.12 18.48 6.65
CA THR A 52 7.80 18.42 7.30
C THR A 52 7.07 17.13 6.94
N ALA A 53 6.43 16.48 7.93
CA ALA A 53 5.64 15.28 7.68
C ALA A 53 4.50 15.51 6.66
N ALA A 54 3.96 16.73 6.60
CA ALA A 54 2.92 17.09 5.64
C ALA A 54 3.43 17.03 4.19
N GLN A 55 4.61 17.60 3.93
CA GLN A 55 5.23 17.57 2.60
C GLN A 55 5.62 16.14 2.21
N VAL A 56 6.17 15.36 3.15
CA VAL A 56 6.53 13.95 2.88
C VAL A 56 5.30 13.14 2.50
N ARG A 57 4.16 13.33 3.17
CA ARG A 57 2.88 12.67 2.78
C ARG A 57 2.42 13.07 1.37
N GLU A 58 2.61 14.33 1.00
CA GLU A 58 2.27 14.81 -0.35
C GLU A 58 3.14 14.14 -1.42
N VAL A 59 4.45 14.08 -1.20
CA VAL A 59 5.39 13.38 -2.08
C VAL A 59 5.02 11.90 -2.20
N MET A 60 4.77 11.23 -1.07
CA MET A 60 4.38 9.81 -1.06
C MET A 60 3.08 9.55 -1.83
N ARG A 61 2.07 10.44 -1.72
CA ARG A 61 0.85 10.32 -2.54
C ARG A 61 1.16 10.45 -4.02
N GLY A 62 1.98 11.43 -4.41
CA GLY A 62 2.38 11.60 -5.81
C GLY A 62 3.14 10.38 -6.36
N LEU A 63 3.96 9.72 -5.54
CA LEU A 63 4.62 8.46 -5.92
C LEU A 63 3.61 7.34 -6.15
N VAL A 64 2.61 7.19 -5.28
CA VAL A 64 1.56 6.16 -5.43
C VAL A 64 0.69 6.44 -6.65
N ASP A 65 0.32 7.69 -6.91
CA ASP A 65 -0.49 8.09 -8.06
C ASP A 65 0.22 7.84 -9.40
N ALA A 66 1.56 7.78 -9.40
CA ALA A 66 2.37 7.52 -10.59
C ALA A 66 2.68 6.03 -10.81
N LEU A 67 2.25 5.12 -9.93
CA LEU A 67 2.48 3.68 -10.10
C LEU A 67 1.60 3.12 -11.22
N GLU A 68 2.20 2.31 -12.08
CA GLU A 68 1.51 1.56 -13.14
C GLU A 68 1.78 0.05 -12.96
N SER A 69 0.76 -0.76 -13.21
CA SER A 69 0.93 -2.22 -13.23
C SER A 69 1.56 -2.67 -14.55
N SER A 70 2.65 -3.43 -14.48
CA SER A 70 3.24 -4.10 -15.66
C SER A 70 2.44 -5.33 -16.12
N TYR A 71 1.45 -5.75 -15.34
CA TYR A 71 0.61 -6.91 -15.63
C TYR A 71 -0.82 -6.47 -15.97
N PRO A 72 -1.48 -7.10 -16.95
CA PRO A 72 -2.88 -6.85 -17.24
C PRO A 72 -3.74 -7.29 -16.05
N GLU A 73 -4.89 -6.63 -15.89
CA GLU A 73 -5.87 -7.07 -14.91
C GLU A 73 -6.53 -8.38 -15.36
N LEU A 74 -6.65 -9.34 -14.43
CA LEU A 74 -7.24 -10.66 -14.69
C LEU A 74 -8.51 -10.83 -13.87
N ASP A 75 -9.56 -11.34 -14.51
CA ASP A 75 -10.83 -11.66 -13.86
C ASP A 75 -10.86 -13.05 -13.21
N GLU A 76 -9.91 -13.91 -13.53
CA GLU A 76 -9.85 -15.32 -13.10
C GLU A 76 -9.00 -15.56 -11.84
#